data_AF-A0A0N1FXS0-F1
#
_entry.id   AF-A0A0N1FXS0-F1
#
_cell.length_a   1.000
_cell.length_b   1.000
_cell.length_c   1.000
_cell.angle_alpha   90.00
_cell.angle_beta   90.00
_cell.angle_gamma   90.00
#
_symmetry.space_group_name_H-M   'P 1'
#
loop_
_entity.id
_entity.type
_entity.pdbx_description
1 polymer ?
#
loop_
_entity_poly.entity_id
_entity_poly.type
_entity_poly.pdbx_seq_one_letter_code
_entity_poly.pdbx_strand_id
1 'polypeptide(L)'
;MYGYGGLKLIRRSALRQLGEAVDVLAALPGRTEFIKDIAGTTRINQSPYHAWKAGFRERAMLSRGSEYGMDDAEAAERIAAWTGGGEGEFAQFAVSGAQEGVAFAREAARLPEQFDKLNDPAWLHEQFTAGHAEQAVAG
;
A
#
# COMPACT_ATOMS: atom_id res chain seq x y z
N MET A 1 1.10 -2.69 -14.17
CA MET A 1 1.31 -3.72 -13.12
C MET A 1 2.79 -3.75 -12.74
N TYR A 2 3.13 -3.36 -11.51
CA TYR A 2 4.50 -3.37 -10.99
C TYR A 2 4.50 -4.12 -9.65
N GLY A 3 5.49 -4.99 -9.41
CA GLY A 3 5.70 -5.62 -8.09
C GLY A 3 4.94 -6.92 -7.80
N TYR A 4 5.00 -7.93 -8.67
CA TYR A 4 4.59 -9.29 -8.31
C TYR A 4 5.63 -9.97 -7.42
N GLY A 5 5.61 -9.70 -6.12
CA GLY A 5 6.19 -10.57 -5.08
C GLY A 5 7.67 -10.96 -5.24
N GLY A 6 8.45 -10.23 -6.02
CA GLY A 6 9.85 -10.53 -6.27
C GLY A 6 10.66 -10.40 -4.99
N LEU A 7 11.16 -11.51 -4.46
CA LEU A 7 12.06 -11.51 -3.32
C LEU A 7 13.47 -11.10 -3.79
N LYS A 8 13.98 -10.00 -3.24
CA LYS A 8 15.33 -9.52 -3.54
C LYS A 8 16.25 -9.89 -2.38
N LEU A 9 17.20 -10.79 -2.65
CA LEU A 9 18.20 -11.20 -1.68
C LEU A 9 19.45 -10.35 -1.86
N ILE A 10 19.80 -9.60 -0.82
CA ILE A 10 20.95 -8.69 -0.83
C ILE A 10 21.97 -9.19 0.19
N ARG A 11 23.25 -9.22 -0.19
CA ARG A 11 24.33 -9.53 0.76
C ARG A 11 24.35 -8.48 1.87
N ARG A 12 24.24 -8.93 3.13
CA ARG A 12 24.25 -8.05 4.31
C ARG A 12 25.45 -7.08 4.32
N SER A 13 26.63 -7.52 3.86
CA SER A 13 27.82 -6.67 3.78
C SER A 13 27.65 -5.51 2.81
N ALA A 14 27.04 -5.75 1.64
CA ALA A 14 26.78 -4.71 0.65
C ALA A 14 25.77 -3.68 1.14
N LEU A 15 24.71 -4.12 1.84
CA LEU A 15 23.72 -3.22 2.45
C LEU A 15 24.34 -2.30 3.51
N ARG A 16 25.29 -2.81 4.31
CA ARG A 16 25.99 -2.01 5.34
C ARG A 16 26.96 -0.97 4.78
N GLN A 17 27.42 -1.16 3.54
CA GLN A 17 28.35 -0.24 2.85
C GLN A 17 27.62 0.83 2.02
N LEU A 18 26.29 0.72 1.91
CA LEU A 18 25.47 1.47 0.97
C LEU A 18 25.26 2.95 1.37
N GLY A 19 25.58 3.34 2.60
CA GLY A 19 25.39 4.72 3.09
C GLY A 19 23.92 5.18 3.00
N GLU A 20 23.69 6.46 2.73
CA GLU A 20 22.36 7.05 2.50
C GLU A 20 21.93 6.96 1.02
N ALA A 21 21.91 5.76 0.44
CA ALA A 21 21.42 5.59 -0.92
C ALA A 21 19.88 5.64 -0.97
N VAL A 22 19.34 6.55 -1.81
CA VAL A 22 17.89 6.71 -2.04
C VAL A 22 17.30 5.51 -2.80
N ASP A 23 18.06 4.89 -3.71
CA ASP A 23 17.68 3.66 -4.40
C ASP A 23 18.69 2.56 -4.10
N VAL A 24 18.30 1.68 -3.16
CA VAL A 24 19.12 0.56 -2.71
C VAL A 24 19.47 -0.40 -3.84
N LEU A 25 18.65 -0.49 -4.88
CA LEU A 25 18.78 -1.52 -5.91
C LEU A 25 19.68 -1.08 -7.05
N ALA A 26 19.62 0.19 -7.43
CA ALA A 26 20.53 0.76 -8.42
C ALA A 26 21.95 0.95 -7.87
N ALA A 27 22.08 1.18 -6.56
CA ALA A 27 23.35 1.49 -5.91
C ALA A 27 24.17 0.26 -5.46
N LEU A 28 23.59 -0.96 -5.49
CA LEU A 28 24.29 -2.15 -5.01
C LEU A 28 25.32 -2.65 -6.04
N PRO A 29 26.60 -2.79 -5.66
CA PRO A 29 27.61 -3.37 -6.53
C PRO A 29 27.43 -4.88 -6.66
N GLY A 30 27.41 -5.40 -7.89
CA GLY A 30 27.42 -6.84 -8.14
C GLY A 30 26.71 -7.26 -9.41
N ARG A 31 26.70 -8.58 -9.64
CA ARG A 31 25.92 -9.21 -10.70
C ARG A 31 24.52 -9.51 -10.18
N THR A 32 23.50 -9.06 -10.89
CA THR A 32 22.11 -9.46 -10.63
C THR A 32 21.85 -10.81 -11.30
N GLU A 33 21.43 -11.78 -10.50
CA GLU A 33 21.02 -13.10 -10.98
C GLU A 33 19.52 -13.28 -10.75
N PHE A 34 18.80 -13.68 -11.79
CA PHE A 34 17.36 -13.94 -11.73
C PHE A 34 17.13 -15.44 -11.60
N ILE A 35 16.56 -15.86 -10.48
CA ILE A 35 16.19 -17.25 -10.21
C ILE A 35 14.71 -17.42 -10.59
N LYS A 36 14.39 -18.46 -11.36
CA LYS A 36 13.03 -18.76 -11.83
C LYS A 36 12.23 -19.67 -10.88
N ASP A 37 12.62 -19.69 -9.61
CA ASP A 37 11.96 -20.49 -8.58
C ASP A 37 10.93 -19.66 -7.83
N ILE A 38 9.86 -20.33 -7.39
CA ILE A 38 8.82 -19.70 -6.59
C ILE A 38 9.35 -19.52 -5.16
N ALA A 39 9.63 -18.28 -4.78
CA ALA A 39 10.05 -17.94 -3.42
C ALA A 39 8.89 -17.89 -2.41
N GLY A 40 7.66 -17.70 -2.90
CA GLY A 40 6.45 -17.63 -2.08
C GLY A 40 5.20 -17.33 -2.90
N THR A 41 4.04 -17.45 -2.27
CA THR A 41 2.75 -17.12 -2.86
C THR A 41 2.16 -15.87 -2.22
N THR A 42 1.83 -14.86 -3.02
CA THR A 42 1.08 -13.70 -2.55
C THR A 42 -0.40 -13.95 -2.77
N ARG A 43 -1.18 -13.86 -1.69
CA ARG A 43 -2.65 -13.83 -1.77
C ARG A 43 -3.11 -12.40 -1.55
N ILE A 44 -3.93 -11.90 -2.46
CA ILE A 44 -4.60 -10.59 -2.34
C ILE A 44 -6.06 -10.83 -1.97
N ASN A 45 -6.72 -9.80 -1.42
CA ASN A 45 -8.14 -9.85 -1.12
C ASN A 45 -8.54 -11.00 -0.17
N GLN A 46 -7.77 -11.20 0.91
CA GLN A 46 -7.93 -12.38 1.80
C GLN A 46 -9.03 -12.24 2.84
N SER A 47 -9.42 -11.01 3.18
CA SER A 47 -10.49 -10.74 4.14
C SER A 47 -11.00 -9.31 3.97
N PRO A 48 -12.15 -8.96 4.59
CA PRO A 48 -12.66 -7.59 4.64
C PRO A 48 -11.60 -6.57 5.06
N TYR A 49 -10.88 -6.84 6.15
CA TYR A 49 -9.81 -5.98 6.65
C TYR A 49 -8.68 -5.81 5.64
N HIS A 50 -8.21 -6.89 5.01
CA HIS A 50 -7.11 -6.80 4.03
C HIS A 50 -7.51 -5.99 2.79
N ALA A 51 -8.75 -6.15 2.32
CA ALA A 51 -9.30 -5.38 1.21
C ALA A 51 -9.45 -3.89 1.57
N TRP A 52 -10.06 -3.61 2.73
CA TRP A 52 -10.20 -2.26 3.26
C TRP A 52 -8.85 -1.57 3.44
N LYS A 53 -7.89 -2.24 4.10
CA LYS A 53 -6.55 -1.71 4.36
C LYS A 53 -5.81 -1.34 3.07
N ALA A 54 -5.95 -2.17 2.03
CA ALA A 54 -5.33 -1.90 0.73
C ALA A 54 -5.89 -0.61 0.11
N GLY A 55 -7.22 -0.49 0.03
CA GLY A 55 -7.87 0.71 -0.51
C GLY A 55 -7.57 1.96 0.32
N PHE A 56 -7.62 1.84 1.65
CA PHE A 56 -7.35 2.93 2.59
C PHE A 56 -5.94 3.50 2.43
N ARG A 57 -4.92 2.64 2.49
CA ARG A 57 -3.53 3.08 2.39
C ARG A 57 -3.20 3.68 1.03
N GLU A 58 -3.65 3.04 -0.03
CA GLU A 58 -3.36 3.49 -1.40
C GLU A 58 -3.99 4.86 -1.65
N ARG A 59 -5.25 5.06 -1.26
CA ARG A 59 -5.93 6.34 -1.44
C ARG A 59 -5.40 7.44 -0.55
N ALA A 60 -5.06 7.13 0.70
CA ALA A 60 -4.42 8.10 1.58
C ALA A 60 -3.12 8.62 0.96
N MET A 61 -2.26 7.72 0.46
CA MET A 61 -1.00 8.10 -0.17
C MET A 61 -1.18 8.82 -1.50
N LEU A 62 -2.07 8.36 -2.38
CA LEU A 62 -2.36 9.06 -3.64
C LEU A 62 -2.90 10.47 -3.40
N SER A 63 -3.72 10.67 -2.37
CA SER A 63 -4.27 11.98 -2.01
C SER A 63 -3.26 12.92 -1.36
N ARG A 64 -2.16 12.41 -0.80
CA ARG A 64 -1.02 13.24 -0.33
C ARG A 64 -0.27 13.91 -1.49
N GLY A 65 -0.46 13.44 -2.72
CA GLY A 65 0.34 13.80 -3.88
C GLY A 65 1.50 12.81 -4.06
N SER A 66 1.77 12.42 -5.31
CA SER A 66 2.83 11.46 -5.60
C SER A 66 4.20 12.06 -5.32
N GLU A 67 4.97 11.45 -4.42
CA GLU A 67 6.41 11.75 -4.27
C GLU A 67 7.22 11.36 -5.52
N TYR A 68 6.64 10.55 -6.42
CA TYR A 68 7.28 10.01 -7.62
C TYR A 68 6.66 10.57 -8.91
N GLY A 69 6.80 11.88 -9.16
CA GLY A 69 6.67 12.49 -10.49
C GLY A 69 5.46 12.09 -11.33
N MET A 70 4.36 11.69 -10.68
CA MET A 70 3.18 11.17 -11.34
C MET A 70 2.39 12.33 -11.88
N ASP A 71 2.01 12.29 -13.15
CA ASP A 71 1.18 13.34 -13.72
C ASP A 71 -0.25 13.27 -13.14
N ASP A 72 -0.94 14.41 -13.19
CA ASP A 72 -2.28 14.56 -12.61
C ASP A 72 -3.31 13.64 -13.28
N ALA A 73 -3.07 13.23 -14.53
CA ALA A 73 -3.99 12.38 -15.28
C ALA A 73 -3.90 10.91 -14.83
N GLU A 74 -2.68 10.39 -14.66
CA GLU A 74 -2.44 9.04 -14.15
C GLU A 74 -2.91 8.95 -12.69
N ALA A 75 -2.70 10.01 -11.91
CA ALA A 75 -3.23 10.09 -10.55
C ALA A 75 -4.76 9.99 -10.57
N ALA A 76 -5.45 10.82 -11.38
CA ALA A 76 -6.89 10.81 -11.54
C ALA A 76 -7.45 9.45 -12.00
N GLU A 77 -6.78 8.76 -12.92
CA GLU A 77 -7.16 7.42 -13.35
C GLU A 77 -7.07 6.42 -12.20
N ARG A 78 -5.98 6.43 -11.42
CA ARG A 78 -5.85 5.57 -10.24
C ARG A 78 -6.90 5.91 -9.18
N ILE A 79 -7.21 7.19 -8.98
CA ILE A 79 -8.31 7.61 -8.09
C ILE A 79 -9.62 6.92 -8.51
N ALA A 80 -9.97 7.04 -9.80
CA ALA A 80 -11.21 6.51 -10.35
C ALA A 80 -11.29 4.98 -10.21
N ALA A 81 -10.18 4.28 -10.44
CA ALA A 81 -10.13 2.81 -10.32
C ALA A 81 -10.47 2.30 -8.91
N TRP A 82 -10.10 3.04 -7.87
CA TRP A 82 -10.38 2.66 -6.48
C TRP A 82 -11.77 3.06 -5.99
N THR A 83 -12.39 4.06 -6.61
CA THR A 83 -13.72 4.58 -6.19
C THR A 83 -14.86 4.14 -7.10
N GLY A 84 -14.57 3.63 -8.30
CA GLY A 84 -15.55 3.30 -9.34
C GLY A 84 -16.36 2.03 -9.11
N GLY A 85 -16.11 1.31 -8.01
CA GLY A 85 -16.67 -0.02 -7.78
C GLY A 85 -15.77 -1.13 -8.33
N GLY A 86 -15.88 -2.32 -7.73
CA GLY A 86 -15.10 -3.49 -8.14
C GLY A 86 -15.89 -4.77 -8.00
N GLU A 87 -15.42 -5.82 -8.68
CA GLU A 87 -15.97 -7.17 -8.59
C GLU A 87 -15.19 -8.00 -7.55
N GLY A 88 -15.88 -8.93 -6.89
CA GLY A 88 -15.27 -9.86 -5.94
C GLY A 88 -15.79 -9.72 -4.51
N GLU A 89 -15.52 -10.74 -3.70
CA GLU A 89 -16.13 -10.96 -2.38
C GLU A 89 -15.97 -9.79 -1.40
N PHE A 90 -14.80 -9.15 -1.40
CA PHE A 90 -14.49 -8.01 -0.52
C PHE A 90 -14.30 -6.68 -1.25
N ALA A 91 -14.75 -6.58 -2.51
CA ALA A 91 -14.58 -5.35 -3.30
C ALA A 91 -15.23 -4.12 -2.64
N GLN A 92 -16.38 -4.30 -1.99
CA GLN A 92 -17.05 -3.24 -1.22
C GLN A 92 -16.17 -2.67 -0.09
N PHE A 93 -15.37 -3.52 0.57
CA PHE A 93 -14.46 -3.08 1.63
C PHE A 93 -13.29 -2.31 1.07
N ALA A 94 -12.76 -2.72 -0.08
CA ALA A 94 -11.72 -1.96 -0.79
C ALA A 94 -12.20 -0.56 -1.19
N VAL A 95 -13.44 -0.44 -1.69
CA VAL A 95 -14.06 0.85 -2.05
C VAL A 95 -14.32 1.71 -0.79
N SER A 96 -14.82 1.11 0.29
CA SER A 96 -15.03 1.83 1.57
C SER A 96 -13.71 2.38 2.10
N GLY A 97 -12.70 1.50 2.22
CA GLY A 97 -11.37 1.92 2.67
C GLY A 97 -10.80 3.01 1.77
N ALA A 98 -10.97 2.90 0.45
CA ALA A 98 -10.57 3.94 -0.49
C ALA A 98 -11.22 5.31 -0.21
N GLN A 99 -12.51 5.35 0.11
CA GLN A 99 -13.21 6.59 0.45
C GLN A 99 -12.74 7.17 1.79
N GLU A 100 -12.58 6.32 2.79
CA GLU A 100 -12.08 6.71 4.12
C GLU A 100 -10.64 7.20 4.07
N GLY A 101 -9.78 6.59 3.24
CA GLY A 101 -8.40 7.03 3.03
C GLY A 101 -8.32 8.45 2.45
N VAL A 102 -9.26 8.84 1.60
CA VAL A 102 -9.36 10.22 1.09
C VAL A 102 -9.77 11.18 2.20
N ALA A 103 -10.74 10.80 3.03
CA ALA A 103 -11.17 11.62 4.16
C ALA A 103 -10.00 11.83 5.13
N PHE A 104 -9.31 10.75 5.50
CA PHE A 104 -8.09 10.79 6.31
C PHE A 104 -7.03 11.72 5.70
N ALA A 105 -6.71 11.59 4.40
CA ALA A 105 -5.71 12.43 3.77
C ALA A 105 -6.06 13.92 3.78
N ARG A 106 -7.36 14.27 3.70
CA ARG A 106 -7.81 15.67 3.82
C ARG A 106 -7.63 16.23 5.22
N GLU A 107 -7.88 15.42 6.24
CA GLU A 107 -7.66 15.79 7.64
C GLU A 107 -6.16 15.89 7.97
N ALA A 108 -5.38 14.92 7.49
CA ALA A 108 -3.94 14.82 7.66
C ALA A 108 -3.15 15.80 6.78
N ALA A 109 -3.78 16.46 5.80
CA ALA A 109 -3.11 17.40 4.89
C ALA A 109 -2.37 18.54 5.61
N ARG A 110 -2.83 18.90 6.81
CA ARG A 110 -2.22 19.94 7.65
C ARG A 110 -1.19 19.41 8.65
N LEU A 111 -1.10 18.09 8.81
CA LEU A 111 -0.31 17.39 9.83
C LEU A 111 0.35 16.15 9.19
N PRO A 112 1.44 16.33 8.41
CA PRO A 112 2.09 15.26 7.65
C PRO A 112 2.50 14.05 8.50
N GLU A 113 2.82 14.24 9.77
CA GLU A 113 3.15 13.19 10.74
C GLU A 113 2.01 12.17 10.95
N GLN A 114 0.77 12.53 10.60
CA GLN A 114 -0.34 11.57 10.68
C GLN A 114 -0.20 10.45 9.67
N PHE A 115 0.48 10.66 8.54
CA PHE A 115 0.70 9.62 7.54
C PHE A 115 1.58 8.47 8.04
N ASP A 116 2.40 8.67 9.08
CA ASP A 116 3.18 7.60 9.71
C ASP A 116 2.27 6.51 10.29
N LYS A 117 1.07 6.89 10.74
CA LYS A 117 0.05 5.96 11.24
C LYS A 117 -0.43 4.96 10.19
N LEU A 118 -0.29 5.27 8.89
CA LEU A 118 -0.60 4.31 7.85
C LEU A 118 0.20 3.03 8.02
N ASN A 119 1.44 3.11 8.52
CA ASN A 119 2.31 1.96 8.75
C ASN A 119 2.09 1.25 10.09
N ASP A 120 1.23 1.77 10.95
CA ASP A 120 0.88 1.15 12.23
C ASP A 120 -0.27 0.11 12.03
N PRO A 121 0.00 -1.19 12.22
CA PRO A 121 -1.02 -2.21 12.04
C PRO A 121 -2.12 -2.18 13.11
N ALA A 122 -1.81 -1.77 14.34
CA ALA A 122 -2.79 -1.71 15.42
C ALA A 122 -3.77 -0.56 15.17
N TRP A 123 -3.24 0.62 14.83
CA TRP A 123 -4.06 1.79 14.50
C TRP A 123 -5.00 1.51 13.31
N LEU A 124 -4.49 0.88 12.24
CA LEU A 124 -5.34 0.51 11.10
C LEU A 124 -6.46 -0.46 11.48
N HIS A 125 -6.18 -1.41 12.38
CA HIS A 125 -7.17 -2.36 12.84
C HIS A 125 -8.25 -1.66 13.69
N GLU A 126 -7.85 -0.74 14.56
CA GLU A 126 -8.78 0.09 15.35
C GLU A 126 -9.71 0.89 14.43
N GLN A 127 -9.16 1.60 13.44
CA GLN A 127 -9.94 2.36 12.46
C GLN A 127 -10.96 1.47 11.72
N PHE A 128 -10.52 0.30 11.26
CA PHE A 128 -11.41 -0.66 10.61
C PHE A 128 -12.54 -1.11 11.54
N THR A 129 -12.20 -1.52 12.78
CA THR A 129 -13.21 -1.99 13.73
C THR A 129 -14.19 -0.89 14.16
N ALA A 130 -13.75 0.37 14.26
CA ALA A 130 -14.61 1.49 14.61
C ALA A 130 -15.67 1.78 13.53
N GLY A 131 -15.31 1.63 12.25
CA GLY A 131 -16.22 1.83 11.12
C GLY A 131 -17.01 0.59 10.69
N HIS A 132 -16.50 -0.61 11.00
CA HIS A 132 -16.99 -1.89 10.47
C HIS A 132 -17.26 -2.95 11.54
N ALA A 133 -17.55 -2.55 12.79
CA ALA A 133 -17.69 -3.44 13.95
C ALA A 133 -18.62 -4.65 13.71
N GLU A 134 -19.75 -4.47 13.02
CA GLU A 134 -20.70 -5.55 12.72
C GLU A 134 -20.23 -6.48 11.59
N GLN A 135 -19.33 -6.01 10.72
CA GLN A 135 -18.82 -6.73 9.55
C GLN A 135 -17.48 -7.44 9.83
N ALA A 136 -16.81 -7.11 10.94
CA ALA A 136 -15.56 -7.73 11.38
C ALA A 136 -15.74 -9.09 12.06
N VAL A 137 -16.95 -9.44 12.51
CA VAL A 137 -17.25 -10.66 13.29
C VAL A 137 -17.62 -11.86 12.39
N ALA A 138 -17.82 -11.66 11.09
CA ALA A 138 -18.32 -12.68 10.18
C ALA A 138 -17.25 -13.31 9.24
N GLY A 139 -15.95 -13.13 9.52
CA GLY A 139 -14.84 -13.62 8.68
C GLY A 139 -13.91 -14.58 9.39
#